data_AF-A0A131XWZ4-F1
#
_entry.id   AF-A0A131XWZ4-F1
#
_cell.length_a   1.000
_cell.length_b   1.000
_cell.length_c   1.000
_cell.angle_alpha   90.00
_cell.angle_beta   90.00
_cell.angle_gamma   90.00
#
_symmetry.space_group_name_H-M   'P 1'
#
loop_
_entity.id
_entity.type
_entity.pdbx_description
1 polymer ?
#
loop_
_entity_poly.entity_id
_entity_poly.type
_entity_poly.pdbx_seq_one_letter_code
_entity_poly.pdbx_strand_id
1 'polypeptide(L)'
;MMFLLGLIFLFPLLVHGPAADEWLPVKIEKCYRNWWAIPLHFNNWLTHKDICAGHLWYLACDMQIFTVVALLCVLLAKNVRVGVAAMVAIAVSCNIFIAYFTYSAQIGPSRVSSGGDVTKMMQALDLIHQRPYPHVASYVTGALVGFVFLKYRHVRLRQVTRLGLWLCSTVFCLYGVFGAFKWQKGAPPTGVDVALFNGVHRTAFAMGVAWVLYACASGQAKLIDRFLAWDGFVLLGRLTFSVYLVHF
;
A
#
# COMPACT_ATOMS: atom_id res chain seq x y z
N MET A 1 -18.14 8.95 0.23
CA MET A 1 -17.29 9.99 0.87
C MET A 1 -18.14 11.06 1.54
N MET A 2 -18.96 11.83 0.84
CA MET A 2 -19.84 12.86 1.45
C MET A 2 -20.77 12.31 2.55
N PHE A 3 -21.38 11.15 2.32
CA PHE A 3 -22.19 10.49 3.33
C PHE A 3 -21.41 10.15 4.62
N LEU A 4 -20.17 9.66 4.49
CA LEU A 4 -19.31 9.34 5.65
C LEU A 4 -18.91 10.59 6.41
N LEU A 5 -18.62 11.69 5.71
CA LEU A 5 -18.38 12.98 6.35
C LEU A 5 -19.61 13.44 7.15
N GLY A 6 -20.81 13.31 6.58
CA GLY A 6 -22.06 13.58 7.29
C GLY A 6 -22.18 12.73 8.56
N LEU A 7 -21.89 11.43 8.48
CA LEU A 7 -21.91 10.54 9.65
C LEU A 7 -20.90 10.98 10.72
N ILE A 8 -19.69 11.43 10.35
CA ILE A 8 -18.68 11.91 11.31
C ILE A 8 -19.20 13.12 12.10
N PHE A 9 -19.91 14.05 11.46
CA PHE A 9 -20.47 15.21 12.14
C PHE A 9 -21.72 14.89 12.97
N LEU A 10 -22.48 13.86 12.60
CA LEU A 10 -23.66 13.42 13.35
C LEU A 10 -23.32 12.50 14.53
N PHE A 11 -22.20 11.78 14.47
CA PHE A 11 -21.82 10.79 15.48
C PHE A 11 -21.80 11.30 16.94
N PRO A 12 -21.33 12.53 17.25
CA PRO A 12 -21.38 13.08 18.61
C PRO A 12 -22.76 13.32 19.17
N LEU A 13 -23.75 13.47 18.29
CA LEU A 13 -25.13 13.70 18.70
C LEU A 13 -25.82 12.38 19.09
N LEU A 14 -25.22 11.24 18.72
CA LEU A 14 -25.79 9.91 18.89
C LEU A 14 -25.10 9.09 19.98
N VAL A 15 -23.89 9.47 20.38
CA VAL A 15 -23.05 8.70 21.31
C VAL A 15 -22.63 9.57 22.47
N HIS A 16 -23.03 9.15 23.68
CA HIS A 16 -22.62 9.77 24.93
C HIS A 16 -21.92 8.75 25.82
N GLY A 17 -20.92 9.20 26.57
CA GLY A 17 -20.23 8.38 27.55
C GLY A 17 -18.80 8.87 27.80
N PRO A 18 -18.17 8.43 28.90
CA PRO A 18 -16.89 8.98 29.35
C PRO A 18 -15.78 8.97 28.28
N ALA A 19 -15.69 7.89 27.51
CA ALA A 19 -14.73 7.79 26.41
C ALA A 19 -15.15 8.60 25.17
N ALA A 20 -16.45 8.71 24.89
CA ALA A 20 -16.91 9.53 23.77
C ALA A 20 -16.62 11.01 24.05
N ASP A 21 -16.92 11.47 25.26
CA ASP A 21 -16.77 12.88 25.66
C ASP A 21 -15.30 13.32 25.69
N GLU A 22 -14.36 12.40 25.96
CA GLU A 22 -12.92 12.68 25.93
C GLU A 22 -12.34 12.66 24.50
N TRP A 23 -12.61 11.60 23.72
CA TRP A 23 -11.90 11.36 22.46
C TRP A 23 -12.57 12.00 21.25
N LEU A 24 -13.90 12.11 21.26
CA LEU A 24 -14.66 12.51 20.08
C LEU A 24 -14.49 13.99 19.72
N PRO A 25 -14.47 14.94 20.67
CA PRO A 25 -14.22 16.36 20.35
C PRO A 25 -12.87 16.55 19.64
N VAL A 26 -11.81 15.92 20.15
CA VAL A 26 -10.45 16.00 19.58
C VAL A 26 -10.41 15.44 18.16
N LYS A 27 -11.10 14.33 17.89
CA LYS A 27 -11.16 13.74 16.55
C LYS A 27 -11.93 14.61 15.56
N ILE A 28 -13.02 15.24 16.01
CA ILE A 28 -13.93 15.99 15.14
C ILE A 28 -13.46 17.41 14.88
N GLU A 29 -12.75 18.04 15.81
CA GLU A 29 -12.15 19.35 15.59
C GLU A 29 -11.24 19.36 14.35
N LYS A 30 -10.45 18.30 14.17
CA LYS A 30 -9.63 18.08 12.96
C LYS A 30 -10.49 18.05 11.70
N CYS A 31 -11.66 17.43 11.78
CA CYS A 31 -12.62 17.35 10.68
C CYS A 31 -13.30 18.68 10.38
N TYR A 32 -13.63 19.50 11.38
CA TYR A 32 -14.15 20.85 11.12
C TYR A 32 -13.18 21.71 10.30
N ARG A 33 -11.88 21.59 10.57
CA ARG A 33 -10.84 22.38 9.88
C ARG A 33 -10.48 21.82 8.51
N ASN A 34 -10.44 20.48 8.37
CA ASN A 34 -9.82 19.81 7.22
C ASN A 34 -10.72 18.81 6.48
N TRP A 35 -12.05 18.84 6.67
CA TRP A 35 -12.99 17.94 5.97
C TRP A 35 -12.85 18.00 4.44
N TRP A 36 -12.51 19.18 3.90
CA TRP A 36 -12.37 19.43 2.46
C TRP A 36 -11.28 18.56 1.81
N ALA A 37 -10.29 18.11 2.59
CA ALA A 37 -9.19 17.29 2.08
C ALA A 37 -9.63 15.87 1.73
N ILE A 38 -10.75 15.38 2.27
CA ILE A 38 -11.28 14.05 2.00
C ILE A 38 -11.85 13.94 0.58
N PRO A 39 -12.82 14.78 0.14
CA PRO A 39 -13.35 14.68 -1.22
C PRO A 39 -12.33 15.08 -2.30
N LEU A 40 -11.37 15.94 -1.98
CA LEU A 40 -10.25 16.25 -2.88
C LEU A 40 -9.19 15.15 -2.93
N HIS A 41 -9.34 14.07 -2.14
CA HIS A 41 -8.35 13.00 -2.03
C HIS A 41 -6.94 13.53 -1.73
N PHE A 42 -6.82 14.49 -0.81
CA PHE A 42 -5.57 15.13 -0.41
C PHE A 42 -5.25 14.96 1.08
N ASN A 43 -6.15 14.34 1.84
CA ASN A 43 -5.98 14.12 3.29
C ASN A 43 -4.71 13.33 3.64
N ASN A 44 -4.21 12.49 2.73
CA ASN A 44 -2.95 11.76 2.88
C ASN A 44 -1.68 12.64 2.88
N TRP A 45 -1.82 13.94 2.57
CA TRP A 45 -0.74 14.91 2.68
C TRP A 45 -0.70 15.67 4.00
N LEU A 46 -1.78 15.60 4.78
CA LEU A 46 -1.88 16.19 6.11
C LEU A 46 -1.13 15.34 7.13
N THR A 47 -0.66 15.98 8.21
CA THR A 47 -0.02 15.27 9.32
C THR A 47 -1.05 14.51 10.16
N HIS A 48 -0.64 13.51 10.94
CA HIS A 48 -1.50 12.83 11.91
C HIS A 48 -2.23 13.78 12.89
N LYS A 49 -1.67 14.98 13.12
CA LYS A 49 -2.29 16.01 13.96
C LYS A 49 -3.48 16.69 13.28
N ASP A 50 -3.44 16.84 11.97
CA ASP A 50 -4.41 17.62 11.20
C ASP A 50 -5.37 16.76 10.37
N ILE A 51 -5.03 15.49 10.11
CA ILE A 51 -5.80 14.61 9.24
C ILE A 51 -7.19 14.29 9.84
N CYS A 52 -8.24 14.61 9.09
CA CYS A 52 -9.59 14.14 9.37
C CYS A 52 -9.77 12.71 8.83
N ALA A 53 -10.46 11.86 9.60
CA ALA A 53 -10.72 10.46 9.26
C ALA A 53 -9.43 9.77 8.78
N GLY A 54 -8.46 9.68 9.70
CA GLY A 54 -7.09 9.29 9.39
C GLY A 54 -7.02 8.05 8.52
N HIS A 55 -7.84 7.03 8.78
CA HIS A 55 -7.89 5.77 8.02
C HIS A 55 -8.12 5.96 6.52
N LEU A 56 -8.79 7.01 6.08
CA LEU A 56 -9.08 7.30 4.66
C LEU A 56 -7.85 7.76 3.86
N TRP A 57 -6.69 7.92 4.48
CA TRP A 57 -5.43 8.26 3.78
C TRP A 57 -5.16 7.31 2.60
N TYR A 58 -5.47 6.02 2.76
CA TYR A 58 -5.18 5.01 1.75
C TYR A 58 -6.07 5.17 0.51
N LEU A 59 -7.33 5.57 0.67
CA LEU A 59 -8.20 5.85 -0.47
C LEU A 59 -7.73 7.07 -1.29
N ALA A 60 -7.22 8.11 -0.62
CA ALA A 60 -6.62 9.24 -1.31
C ALA A 60 -5.35 8.86 -2.08
N CYS A 61 -4.47 8.06 -1.45
CA CYS A 61 -3.30 7.50 -2.15
C CYS A 61 -3.69 6.69 -3.38
N ASP A 62 -4.68 5.80 -3.25
CA ASP A 62 -5.14 4.94 -4.35
C ASP A 62 -5.63 5.79 -5.54
N MET A 63 -6.51 6.77 -5.31
CA MET A 63 -7.00 7.65 -6.38
C MET A 63 -5.89 8.45 -7.08
N GLN A 64 -4.92 8.97 -6.31
CA GLN A 64 -3.77 9.69 -6.86
C GLN A 64 -2.91 8.77 -7.75
N ILE A 65 -2.55 7.58 -7.25
CA ILE A 65 -1.69 6.64 -7.96
C ILE A 65 -2.41 6.05 -9.17
N PHE A 66 -3.69 5.69 -9.02
CA PHE A 66 -4.54 5.18 -10.10
C PHE A 66 -4.55 6.15 -11.28
N THR A 67 -4.74 7.44 -11.03
CA THR A 67 -4.75 8.47 -12.07
C THR A 67 -3.43 8.49 -12.85
N VAL A 68 -2.29 8.50 -12.14
CA VAL A 68 -0.96 8.49 -12.77
C VAL A 68 -0.72 7.20 -13.55
N VAL A 69 -1.00 6.04 -12.95
CA VAL A 69 -0.76 4.74 -13.57
C VAL A 69 -1.69 4.51 -14.76
N ALA A 70 -2.93 4.98 -14.74
CA ALA A 70 -3.84 4.93 -15.88
C ALA A 70 -3.27 5.69 -17.09
N LEU A 71 -2.71 6.88 -16.88
CA LEU A 71 -2.02 7.64 -17.95
C LEU A 71 -0.79 6.89 -18.48
N LEU A 72 -0.01 6.25 -17.60
CA LEU A 72 1.10 5.39 -18.00
C LEU A 72 0.63 4.16 -18.79
N CYS A 73 -0.53 3.58 -18.45
CA CYS A 73 -1.14 2.49 -19.20
C CYS A 73 -1.56 2.94 -20.62
N VAL A 74 -2.05 4.17 -20.78
CA VAL A 74 -2.32 4.74 -22.12
C VAL A 74 -1.03 4.87 -22.92
N LEU A 75 0.07 5.32 -22.30
CA LEU A 75 1.38 5.38 -22.94
C LEU A 75 1.90 3.98 -23.32
N LEU A 76 1.71 2.99 -22.45
CA LEU A 76 2.04 1.58 -22.69
C LEU A 76 1.27 1.00 -23.88
N ALA A 77 -0.02 1.34 -24.00
CA ALA A 77 -0.86 0.92 -25.13
C ALA A 77 -0.41 1.54 -26.45
N LYS A 78 0.06 2.80 -26.45
CA LYS A 78 0.59 3.48 -27.65
C LYS A 78 1.97 2.99 -28.05
N ASN A 79 2.88 2.84 -27.08
CA ASN A 79 4.24 2.37 -27.32
C ASN A 79 4.73 1.56 -26.11
N VAL A 80 4.78 0.24 -26.29
CA VAL A 80 5.14 -0.70 -25.22
C VAL A 80 6.52 -0.39 -24.62
N ARG A 81 7.53 -0.07 -25.45
CA ARG A 81 8.89 0.18 -24.96
C ARG A 81 8.94 1.43 -24.09
N VAL A 82 8.32 2.51 -24.55
CA VAL A 82 8.29 3.79 -23.82
C VAL A 82 7.44 3.68 -22.55
N GLY A 83 6.27 3.03 -22.62
CA GLY A 83 5.41 2.83 -21.46
C GLY A 83 6.06 1.98 -20.38
N VAL A 84 6.68 0.85 -20.74
CA VAL A 84 7.43 0.02 -19.78
C VAL A 84 8.59 0.80 -19.18
N ALA A 85 9.38 1.51 -20.00
CA ALA A 85 10.49 2.31 -19.51
C ALA A 85 10.03 3.40 -18.53
N ALA A 86 8.96 4.13 -18.85
CA ALA A 86 8.40 5.16 -17.97
C ALA A 86 7.87 4.59 -16.65
N MET A 87 7.14 3.47 -16.71
CA MET A 87 6.64 2.77 -15.52
C MET A 87 7.77 2.26 -14.61
N VAL A 88 8.80 1.63 -15.19
CA VAL A 88 9.96 1.16 -14.43
C VAL A 88 10.75 2.34 -13.85
N ALA A 89 10.95 3.41 -14.63
CA ALA A 89 11.65 4.60 -14.17
C ALA A 89 10.94 5.25 -12.98
N ILE A 90 9.60 5.44 -13.04
CA ILE A 90 8.86 6.03 -11.92
C ILE A 90 8.91 5.13 -10.68
N ALA A 91 8.73 3.81 -10.83
CA ALA A 91 8.79 2.86 -9.72
C ALA A 91 10.18 2.86 -9.04
N VAL A 92 11.25 2.81 -9.83
CA VAL A 92 12.63 2.83 -9.32
C VAL A 92 12.95 4.18 -8.67
N SER A 93 12.52 5.29 -9.28
CA SER A 93 12.74 6.63 -8.73
C SER A 93 12.07 6.80 -7.35
N CYS A 94 10.84 6.31 -7.18
CA CYS A 94 10.15 6.30 -5.89
C CYS A 94 10.90 5.44 -4.85
N ASN A 95 11.36 4.24 -5.22
CA ASN A 95 12.11 3.37 -4.30
C ASN A 95 13.44 4.00 -3.86
N ILE A 96 14.18 4.62 -4.79
CA ILE A 96 15.42 5.35 -4.49
C ILE A 96 15.13 6.53 -3.58
N PHE A 97 14.08 7.30 -3.87
CA PHE A 97 13.67 8.43 -3.04
C PHE A 97 13.36 8.00 -1.60
N ILE A 98 12.62 6.90 -1.41
CA ILE A 98 12.30 6.37 -0.09
C ILE A 98 13.56 5.91 0.64
N ALA A 99 14.46 5.20 -0.04
CA ALA A 99 15.71 4.73 0.55
C ALA A 99 16.58 5.91 0.97
N TYR A 100 16.79 6.88 0.08
CA TYR A 100 17.54 8.10 0.36
C TYR A 100 16.93 8.87 1.55
N PHE A 101 15.62 9.10 1.52
CA PHE A 101 14.94 9.86 2.57
C PHE A 101 14.96 9.13 3.92
N THR A 102 14.79 7.81 3.91
CA THR A 102 14.92 6.97 5.12
C THR A 102 16.31 7.10 5.72
N TYR A 103 17.35 7.08 4.89
CA TYR A 103 18.74 7.23 5.32
C TYR A 103 19.03 8.63 5.85
N SER A 104 18.61 9.68 5.15
CA SER A 104 18.90 11.07 5.54
C SER A 104 18.15 11.48 6.80
N ALA A 105 16.90 11.08 6.94
CA ALA A 105 16.05 11.45 8.07
C ALA A 105 16.12 10.46 9.25
N GLN A 106 16.93 9.39 9.15
CA GLN A 106 17.11 8.35 10.17
C GLN A 106 15.75 7.78 10.65
N ILE A 107 14.87 7.51 9.68
CA ILE A 107 13.51 7.02 9.92
C ILE A 107 13.55 5.49 10.02
N GLY A 108 12.85 4.93 11.01
CA GLY A 108 12.73 3.50 11.19
C GLY A 108 11.90 2.79 10.11
N PRO A 109 11.82 1.44 10.15
CA PRO A 109 10.92 0.70 9.29
C PRO A 109 9.47 1.15 9.53
N SER A 110 8.70 1.32 8.45
CA SER A 110 7.28 1.68 8.55
C SER A 110 6.55 0.69 9.49
N ARG A 111 5.82 1.20 10.50
CA ARG A 111 5.04 0.43 11.50
C ARG A 111 5.85 -0.34 12.56
N VAL A 112 7.15 -0.09 12.69
CA VAL A 112 7.93 -0.59 13.82
C VAL A 112 8.22 0.57 14.76
N SER A 113 7.73 0.49 16.00
CA SER A 113 8.20 1.38 17.07
C SER A 113 9.58 0.89 17.50
N SER A 114 10.62 1.37 16.82
CA SER A 114 11.99 1.05 17.19
C SER A 114 12.30 1.67 18.55
N GLY A 115 12.35 0.85 19.59
CA GLY A 115 12.71 1.27 20.95
C GLY A 115 11.67 2.12 21.69
N GLY A 116 10.40 2.10 21.29
CA GLY A 116 9.33 2.83 21.99
C GLY A 116 9.23 4.33 21.64
N ASP A 117 10.03 4.84 20.70
CA ASP A 117 9.97 6.24 20.27
C ASP A 117 8.77 6.48 19.33
N VAL A 118 7.63 6.81 19.94
CA VAL A 118 6.37 7.12 19.25
C VAL A 118 6.53 8.27 18.27
N THR A 119 7.43 9.21 18.52
CA THR A 119 7.63 10.40 17.66
C THR A 119 8.17 10.00 16.30
N LYS A 120 9.21 9.15 16.28
CA LYS A 120 9.78 8.64 15.03
C LYS A 120 8.81 7.74 14.28
N MET A 121 7.98 6.98 15.00
CA MET A 121 6.91 6.20 14.38
C MET A 121 5.88 7.10 13.67
N MET A 122 5.43 8.18 14.32
CA MET A 122 4.51 9.13 13.72
C MET A 122 5.12 9.87 12.53
N GLN A 123 6.41 10.24 12.61
CA GLN A 123 7.13 10.81 11.48
C GLN A 123 7.23 9.83 10.31
N ALA A 124 7.51 8.55 10.56
CA ALA A 124 7.52 7.52 9.52
C ALA A 124 6.15 7.37 8.85
N LEU A 125 5.06 7.49 9.63
CA LEU A 125 3.70 7.45 9.12
C LEU A 125 3.38 8.65 8.24
N ASP A 126 3.59 9.86 8.75
CA ASP A 126 3.26 11.12 8.07
C ASP A 126 4.13 11.37 6.84
N LEU A 127 5.42 11.04 6.94
CA LEU A 127 6.37 11.38 5.90
C LEU A 127 6.44 10.30 4.85
N ILE A 128 6.43 9.01 5.22
CA ILE A 128 6.61 7.92 4.26
C ILE A 128 5.28 7.18 4.04
N HIS A 129 4.75 6.54 5.07
CA HIS A 129 3.70 5.51 4.91
C HIS A 129 2.42 6.03 4.25
N GLN A 130 1.96 7.21 4.67
CA GLN A 130 0.72 7.82 4.18
C GLN A 130 0.89 8.53 2.83
N ARG A 131 2.11 8.69 2.33
CA ARG A 131 2.34 9.31 1.02
C ARG A 131 2.10 8.30 -0.11
N PRO A 132 1.84 8.77 -1.34
CA PRO A 132 1.58 7.85 -2.47
C PRO A 132 2.83 7.13 -2.96
N TYR A 133 3.99 7.78 -2.93
CA TYR A 133 5.22 7.28 -3.55
C TYR A 133 5.71 5.89 -3.09
N PRO A 134 5.53 5.41 -1.84
CA PRO A 134 5.93 4.04 -1.46
C PRO A 134 5.09 2.94 -2.08
N HIS A 135 3.92 3.28 -2.61
CA HIS A 135 2.99 2.30 -3.15
C HIS A 135 3.02 2.25 -4.68
N VAL A 136 3.57 3.28 -5.35
CA VAL A 136 3.63 3.38 -6.82
C VAL A 136 4.23 2.14 -7.48
N ALA A 137 5.34 1.63 -6.94
CA ALA A 137 6.00 0.45 -7.51
C ALA A 137 5.12 -0.82 -7.48
N SER A 138 4.26 -0.97 -6.46
CA SER A 138 3.30 -2.07 -6.38
C SER A 138 2.22 -1.96 -7.46
N TYR A 139 1.70 -0.76 -7.73
CA TYR A 139 0.72 -0.53 -8.80
C TYR A 139 1.33 -0.78 -10.18
N VAL A 140 2.54 -0.26 -10.42
CA VAL A 140 3.29 -0.51 -11.66
C VAL A 140 3.51 -2.00 -11.88
N THR A 141 3.90 -2.73 -10.83
CA THR A 141 4.11 -4.19 -10.90
C THR A 141 2.82 -4.89 -11.34
N GLY A 142 1.69 -4.55 -10.73
CA GLY A 142 0.38 -5.09 -11.12
C GLY A 142 0.00 -4.77 -12.56
N ALA A 143 0.17 -3.52 -13.00
CA ALA A 143 -0.13 -3.10 -14.36
C ALA A 143 0.73 -3.83 -15.41
N LEU A 144 2.03 -3.95 -15.17
CA LEU A 144 2.95 -4.67 -16.06
C LEU A 144 2.63 -6.16 -16.13
N VAL A 145 2.29 -6.78 -14.99
CA VAL A 145 1.90 -8.20 -14.95
C VAL A 145 0.58 -8.43 -15.67
N GLY A 146 -0.38 -7.50 -15.53
CA GLY A 146 -1.61 -7.51 -16.31
C GLY A 146 -1.34 -7.44 -17.82
N PHE A 147 -0.44 -6.54 -18.25
CA PHE A 147 -0.03 -6.45 -19.65
C PHE A 147 0.64 -7.75 -20.16
N VAL A 148 1.57 -8.32 -19.38
CA VAL A 148 2.23 -9.60 -19.70
C VAL A 148 1.19 -10.73 -19.79
N PHE A 149 0.24 -10.77 -18.87
CA PHE A 149 -0.85 -11.75 -18.90
C PHE A 149 -1.66 -11.65 -20.18
N LEU A 150 -2.12 -10.45 -20.57
CA LEU A 150 -2.90 -10.25 -21.79
C LEU A 150 -2.16 -10.75 -23.05
N LYS A 151 -0.85 -10.56 -23.10
CA LYS A 151 -0.04 -10.96 -24.26
C LYS A 151 0.36 -12.44 -24.26
N TYR A 152 0.60 -13.03 -23.09
CA TYR A 152 1.23 -14.35 -22.95
C TYR A 152 0.37 -15.37 -22.18
N ARG A 153 -0.93 -15.13 -21.98
CA ARG A 153 -1.82 -16.03 -21.21
C ARG A 153 -1.82 -17.50 -21.66
N HIS A 154 -1.55 -17.76 -22.94
CA HIS A 154 -1.53 -19.11 -23.51
C HIS A 154 -0.15 -19.79 -23.45
N VAL A 155 0.90 -19.06 -23.07
CA VAL A 155 2.26 -19.58 -22.99
C VAL A 155 2.41 -20.42 -21.73
N ARG A 156 2.78 -21.69 -21.91
CA ARG A 156 3.11 -22.59 -20.80
C ARG A 156 4.60 -22.50 -20.50
N LEU A 157 4.93 -22.13 -19.27
CA LEU A 157 6.30 -22.04 -18.80
C LEU A 157 6.86 -23.44 -18.53
N ARG A 158 8.15 -23.64 -18.82
CA ARG A 158 8.87 -24.88 -18.49
C ARG A 158 8.84 -25.12 -16.98
N GLN A 159 8.80 -26.38 -16.56
CA GLN A 159 8.70 -26.75 -15.14
C GLN A 159 9.81 -26.14 -14.28
N VAL A 160 11.05 -26.11 -14.78
CA VAL A 160 12.20 -25.49 -14.09
C VAL A 160 11.97 -24.00 -13.85
N THR A 161 11.49 -23.27 -14.87
CA THR A 161 11.16 -21.85 -14.77
C THR A 161 10.04 -21.61 -13.77
N ARG A 162 9.00 -22.44 -13.78
CA ARG A 162 7.89 -22.36 -12.82
C ARG A 162 8.37 -22.56 -11.38
N LEU A 163 9.23 -23.56 -11.15
CA LEU A 163 9.79 -23.83 -9.83
C LEU A 163 10.64 -22.63 -9.34
N GLY A 164 11.49 -22.09 -10.23
CA GLY A 164 12.26 -20.89 -9.92
C GLY A 164 11.38 -19.70 -9.54
N LEU A 165 10.30 -19.45 -10.30
CA LEU A 165 9.38 -18.35 -10.02
C LEU A 165 8.60 -18.54 -8.71
N TRP A 166 8.21 -19.78 -8.35
CA TRP A 166 7.62 -20.09 -7.04
C TRP A 166 8.59 -19.86 -5.89
N LEU A 167 9.86 -20.27 -6.03
CA LEU A 167 10.89 -20.02 -5.04
C LEU A 167 11.13 -18.51 -4.88
N CYS A 168 11.33 -17.77 -5.99
CA CYS A 168 11.51 -16.33 -5.96
C CYS A 168 10.31 -15.62 -5.32
N SER A 169 9.08 -16.01 -5.69
CA SER A 169 7.86 -15.45 -5.11
C SER A 169 7.79 -15.67 -3.60
N THR A 170 8.10 -16.89 -3.15
CA THR A 170 8.11 -17.22 -1.72
C THR A 170 9.14 -16.39 -0.96
N VAL A 171 10.37 -16.30 -1.47
CA VAL A 171 11.44 -15.47 -0.88
C VAL A 171 11.03 -14.01 -0.80
N PHE A 172 10.45 -13.46 -1.86
CA PHE A 172 10.02 -12.06 -1.90
C PHE A 172 8.86 -11.77 -0.93
N CYS A 173 7.87 -12.65 -0.85
CA CYS A 173 6.79 -12.52 0.12
C CYS A 173 7.31 -12.62 1.56
N LEU A 174 8.19 -13.58 1.85
CA LEU A 174 8.82 -13.73 3.17
C LEU A 174 9.68 -12.52 3.52
N TYR A 175 10.45 -11.98 2.58
CA TYR A 175 11.23 -10.77 2.78
C TYR A 175 10.34 -9.56 3.09
N GLY A 176 9.23 -9.40 2.36
CA GLY A 176 8.27 -8.33 2.59
C GLY A 176 7.62 -8.36 3.99
N VAL A 177 7.32 -9.56 4.50
CA VAL A 177 6.65 -9.76 5.80
C VAL A 177 7.64 -9.79 6.97
N PHE A 178 8.70 -10.59 6.85
CA PHE A 178 9.64 -10.87 7.95
C PHE A 178 10.94 -10.08 7.86
N GLY A 179 11.19 -9.33 6.78
CA GLY A 179 12.43 -8.56 6.64
C GLY A 179 12.59 -7.45 7.70
N ALA A 180 11.49 -7.01 8.30
CA ALA A 180 11.50 -6.03 9.39
C ALA A 180 11.87 -6.62 10.76
N PHE A 181 11.98 -7.95 10.88
CA PHE A 181 12.03 -8.67 12.16
C PHE A 181 13.19 -8.22 13.07
N LYS A 182 14.36 -7.91 12.51
CA LYS A 182 15.50 -7.49 13.32
C LYS A 182 15.24 -6.17 14.08
N TRP A 183 14.54 -5.22 13.45
CA TRP A 183 14.21 -3.94 14.08
C TRP A 183 13.03 -4.07 15.05
N GLN A 184 12.13 -5.03 14.81
CA GLN A 184 11.09 -5.40 15.77
C GLN A 184 11.68 -5.98 17.06
N LYS A 185 12.82 -6.66 16.98
CA LYS A 185 13.59 -7.13 18.15
C LYS A 185 14.36 -6.03 18.89
N GLY A 186 14.28 -4.77 18.43
CA GLY A 186 14.95 -3.63 19.07
C GLY A 186 16.33 -3.30 18.50
N ALA A 187 16.73 -3.88 17.37
CA ALA A 187 17.93 -3.40 16.67
C ALA A 187 17.76 -1.92 16.28
N PRO A 188 18.79 -1.08 16.43
CA PRO A 188 18.71 0.32 16.06
C PRO A 188 18.47 0.44 14.55
N PRO A 189 17.46 1.20 14.10
CA PRO A 189 17.14 1.37 12.69
C PRO A 189 18.04 2.43 12.07
N THR A 190 19.35 2.22 12.15
CA THR A 190 20.37 3.16 11.68
C THR A 190 21.22 2.45 10.63
N GLY A 191 21.22 2.96 9.40
CA GLY A 191 22.10 2.45 8.35
C GLY A 191 21.45 2.31 6.97
N VAL A 192 22.24 1.76 6.05
CA VAL A 192 21.86 1.53 4.66
C VAL A 192 20.88 0.35 4.54
N ASP A 193 20.95 -0.60 5.46
CA ASP A 193 20.08 -1.76 5.56
C ASP A 193 18.60 -1.41 5.78
N VAL A 194 18.29 -0.45 6.65
CA VAL A 194 16.91 0.03 6.87
C VAL A 194 16.41 0.85 5.69
N ALA A 195 17.29 1.65 5.09
CA ALA A 195 17.00 2.43 3.90
C ALA A 195 16.64 1.54 2.71
N LEU A 196 17.47 0.53 2.44
CA LEU A 196 17.20 -0.46 1.40
C LEU A 196 15.90 -1.21 1.69
N PHE A 197 15.69 -1.68 2.92
CA PHE A 197 14.46 -2.36 3.30
C PHE A 197 13.23 -1.49 3.05
N ASN A 198 13.19 -0.26 3.57
CA ASN A 198 12.06 0.65 3.37
C ASN A 198 11.80 0.96 1.89
N GLY A 199 12.86 1.11 1.10
CA GLY A 199 12.74 1.35 -0.35
C GLY A 199 12.22 0.16 -1.15
N VAL A 200 12.57 -1.08 -0.78
CA VAL A 200 12.35 -2.24 -1.68
C VAL A 200 11.33 -3.26 -1.18
N HIS A 201 11.04 -3.36 0.12
CA HIS A 201 10.21 -4.45 0.67
C HIS A 201 8.80 -4.50 0.06
N ARG A 202 8.15 -3.36 -0.18
CA ARG A 202 6.81 -3.27 -0.82
C ARG A 202 6.85 -3.77 -2.26
N THR A 203 7.90 -3.40 -2.99
CA THR A 203 8.12 -3.83 -4.38
C THR A 203 8.40 -5.32 -4.44
N ALA A 204 9.27 -5.84 -3.56
CA ALA A 204 9.55 -7.26 -3.45
C ALA A 204 8.26 -8.04 -3.18
N PHE A 205 7.50 -7.65 -2.16
CA PHE A 205 6.21 -8.29 -1.85
C PHE A 205 5.25 -8.27 -3.05
N ALA A 206 5.12 -7.12 -3.73
CA ALA A 206 4.28 -6.99 -4.92
C ALA A 206 4.72 -7.91 -6.07
N MET A 207 6.04 -8.04 -6.31
CA MET A 207 6.57 -8.98 -7.30
C MET A 207 6.30 -10.44 -6.91
N GLY A 208 6.37 -10.75 -5.62
CA GLY A 208 6.05 -12.08 -5.10
C GLY A 208 4.59 -12.44 -5.35
N VAL A 209 3.66 -11.54 -5.02
CA VAL A 209 2.22 -11.70 -5.27
C VAL A 209 1.89 -11.70 -6.77
N ALA A 210 2.59 -10.89 -7.57
CA ALA A 210 2.39 -10.81 -9.02
C ALA A 210 2.57 -12.17 -9.73
N TRP A 211 3.58 -12.96 -9.33
CA TRP A 211 3.73 -14.31 -9.87
C TRP A 211 2.55 -15.21 -9.51
N VAL A 212 2.10 -15.18 -8.24
CA VAL A 212 0.95 -15.97 -7.78
C VAL A 212 -0.28 -15.63 -8.62
N LEU A 213 -0.55 -14.34 -8.84
CA LEU A 213 -1.66 -13.86 -9.66
C LEU A 213 -1.54 -14.35 -11.11
N TYR A 214 -0.38 -14.18 -11.74
CA TYR A 214 -0.15 -14.66 -13.12
C TYR A 214 -0.32 -16.18 -13.23
N ALA A 215 0.19 -16.95 -12.27
CA ALA A 215 0.13 -18.40 -12.28
C ALA A 215 -1.30 -18.93 -12.09
N CYS A 216 -2.11 -18.27 -11.26
CA CYS A 216 -3.54 -18.58 -11.11
C CYS A 216 -4.30 -18.22 -12.39
N ALA A 217 -4.17 -16.99 -12.88
CA ALA A 217 -4.88 -16.50 -14.05
C ALA A 217 -4.54 -17.27 -15.34
N SER A 218 -3.31 -17.76 -15.49
CA SER A 218 -2.88 -18.59 -16.64
C SER A 218 -3.21 -20.08 -16.49
N GLY A 219 -3.85 -20.49 -15.39
CA GLY A 219 -4.24 -21.88 -15.12
C GLY A 219 -3.06 -22.80 -14.74
N GLN A 220 -1.89 -22.24 -14.43
CA GLN A 220 -0.68 -22.98 -14.05
C GLN A 220 -0.62 -23.34 -12.55
N ALA A 221 -1.57 -22.84 -11.75
CA ALA A 221 -1.63 -23.00 -10.30
C ALA A 221 -3.02 -23.45 -9.80
N LYS A 222 -3.61 -24.48 -10.42
CA LYS A 222 -5.00 -24.92 -10.18
C LYS A 222 -5.38 -25.13 -8.70
N LEU A 223 -4.48 -25.65 -7.87
CA LEU A 223 -4.77 -25.89 -6.45
C LEU A 223 -4.93 -24.55 -5.69
N ILE A 224 -3.99 -23.63 -5.91
CA ILE A 224 -3.97 -22.31 -5.27
C ILE A 224 -5.14 -21.48 -5.78
N ASP A 225 -5.40 -21.52 -7.09
CA ASP A 225 -6.53 -20.86 -7.72
C ASP A 225 -7.87 -21.30 -7.10
N ARG A 226 -8.11 -22.62 -6.96
CA ARG A 226 -9.31 -23.15 -6.30
C ARG A 226 -9.46 -22.67 -4.85
N PHE A 227 -8.37 -22.60 -4.10
CA PHE A 227 -8.40 -22.11 -2.73
C PHE A 227 -8.73 -20.61 -2.68
N LEU A 228 -8.07 -19.79 -3.50
CA LEU A 228 -8.28 -18.34 -3.53
C LEU A 228 -9.64 -17.95 -4.13
N ALA A 229 -10.20 -18.76 -5.03
CA ALA A 229 -11.51 -18.56 -5.63
C ALA A 229 -12.67 -19.17 -4.80
N TRP A 230 -12.41 -19.54 -3.54
CA TRP A 230 -13.45 -20.11 -2.68
C TRP A 230 -14.58 -19.10 -2.39
N ASP A 231 -15.83 -19.52 -2.58
CA ASP A 231 -17.03 -18.67 -2.42
C ASP A 231 -17.16 -18.05 -1.03
N GLY A 232 -16.61 -18.69 0.02
CA GLY A 232 -16.57 -18.12 1.37
C GLY A 232 -15.83 -16.78 1.42
N PHE A 233 -14.81 -16.58 0.59
CA PHE A 233 -14.09 -15.32 0.49
C PHE A 233 -14.87 -14.21 -0.22
N VAL A 234 -15.94 -14.53 -0.97
CA VAL A 234 -16.77 -13.52 -1.64
C VAL A 234 -17.49 -12.63 -0.62
N LEU A 235 -18.05 -13.24 0.44
CA LEU A 235 -18.69 -12.49 1.52
C LEU A 235 -17.70 -11.55 2.20
N LEU A 236 -16.54 -12.09 2.59
CA LEU A 236 -15.48 -11.30 3.23
C LEU A 236 -15.00 -10.19 2.30
N GLY A 237 -14.77 -10.47 1.02
CA GLY A 237 -14.35 -9.49 0.02
C GLY A 237 -15.33 -8.33 -0.15
N ARG A 238 -16.64 -8.61 -0.15
CA ARG A 238 -17.69 -7.57 -0.21
C ARG A 238 -17.75 -6.71 1.05
N LEU A 239 -17.47 -7.29 2.22
CA LEU A 239 -17.49 -6.57 3.50
C LEU A 239 -16.23 -5.73 3.71
N THR A 240 -15.07 -6.14 3.18
CA THR A 240 -13.78 -5.49 3.44
C THR A 240 -13.82 -3.99 3.20
N PHE A 241 -14.37 -3.54 2.07
CA PHE A 241 -14.41 -2.12 1.75
C PHE A 241 -15.37 -1.35 2.67
N SER A 242 -16.54 -1.90 2.95
CA SER A 242 -17.51 -1.28 3.88
C SER A 242 -16.94 -1.14 5.28
N VAL A 243 -16.33 -2.21 5.82
CA VAL A 243 -15.65 -2.21 7.13
C VAL A 243 -14.51 -1.20 7.12
N TYR A 244 -13.70 -1.17 6.05
CA TYR A 244 -12.63 -0.21 5.91
C TYR A 244 -13.12 1.25 5.86
N LEU A 245 -14.30 1.53 5.31
CA LEU A 245 -14.82 2.90 5.31
C LEU A 245 -15.27 3.37 6.70
N VAL A 246 -15.80 2.45 7.53
CA VAL A 246 -16.43 2.79 8.82
C VAL A 246 -15.55 2.55 10.03
N HIS A 247 -14.46 1.80 9.93
CA HIS A 247 -13.52 1.66 11.06
C HIS A 247 -12.92 3.04 11.39
N PHE A 248 -13.28 3.59 12.53
CA PHE A 248 -12.97 4.95 12.94
C PHE A 248 -12.38 5.00 14.36
#